data_AF-A0A382S178-F1
#
_entry.id   AF-A0A382S178-F1
#
_cell.length_a   1.000
_cell.length_b   1.000
_cell.length_c   1.000
_cell.angle_alpha   90.00
_cell.angle_beta   90.00
_cell.angle_gamma   90.00
#
_symmetry.space_group_name_H-M   'P 1'
#
loop_
_entity.id
_entity.type
_entity.pdbx_description
1 polymer ?
#
loop_
_entity_poly.entity_id
_entity_poly.type
_entity_poly.pdbx_seq_one_letter_code
_entity_poly.pdbx_strand_id
1 'polypeptide(L)' 'MGKMFNNNILKALEGAQEAVKICKQAMIDANDESCRAMYSAIQKDCEKHVEMLKGEIELHKVQKKWDG' A
#
# COMPACT_ATOMS: atom_id res chain seq x y z
N MET A 1 -1.87 -20.53 10.47
CA MET A 1 -2.30 -19.36 9.68
C MET A 1 -1.36 -19.29 8.48
N GLY A 2 -1.60 -20.13 7.47
CA GLY A 2 -0.51 -20.65 6.59
C GLY A 2 -0.30 -19.86 5.31
N LYS A 3 -1.21 -19.95 4.34
CA LYS A 3 -0.98 -19.38 2.98
C LYS A 3 -1.96 -18.28 2.57
N MET A 4 -3.22 -18.41 2.98
CA MET A 4 -4.28 -17.45 2.64
C MET A 4 -4.02 -16.07 3.26
N PHE A 5 -3.51 -16.03 4.50
CA PHE A 5 -3.17 -14.78 5.17
C PHE A 5 -2.02 -14.04 4.45
N ASN A 6 -0.95 -14.75 4.09
CA ASN A 6 0.18 -14.16 3.33
C ASN A 6 -0.28 -13.67 1.95
N ASN A 7 -1.16 -14.42 1.27
CA ASN A 7 -1.78 -13.97 0.02
C ASN A 7 -2.61 -12.70 0.22
N ASN A 8 -3.32 -12.57 1.34
CA ASN A 8 -4.07 -11.36 1.66
C ASN A 8 -3.15 -10.16 1.92
N ILE A 9 -1.99 -10.37 2.56
CA ILE A 9 -0.97 -9.32 2.72
C ILE A 9 -0.47 -8.85 1.34
N LEU A 10 -0.18 -9.79 0.42
CA LEU A 10 0.24 -9.45 -0.95
C LEU A 10 -0.84 -8.66 -1.70
N LYS A 11 -2.10 -9.08 -1.62
CA LYS A 11 -3.23 -8.35 -2.23
C LYS A 11 -3.40 -6.95 -1.63
N ALA A 12 -3.26 -6.82 -0.31
CA ALA A 12 -3.31 -5.52 0.35
C ALA A 12 -2.16 -4.62 -0.09
N LEU A 13 -0.95 -5.18 -0.26
CA LEU A 13 0.22 -4.45 -0.76
C LEU A 13 0.00 -3.96 -2.19
N GLU A 14 -0.53 -4.83 -3.06
CA GLU A 14 -0.86 -4.48 -4.45
C GLU A 14 -1.92 -3.36 -4.50
N GLY A 15 -3.00 -3.49 -3.72
CA GLY A 15 -4.04 -2.45 -3.65
C GLY A 15 -3.53 -1.11 -3.13
N ALA A 16 -2.66 -1.11 -2.12
CA ALA A 16 -2.04 0.12 -1.61
C ALA A 16 -1.10 0.76 -2.65
N GLN A 17 -0.34 -0.04 -3.41
CA GLN A 17 0.52 0.46 -4.50
C GLN A 17 -0.30 1.03 -5.66
N GLU A 18 -1.43 0.39 -6.00
CA GLU A 18 -2.36 0.90 -7.01
C GLU A 18 -2.99 2.22 -6.56
N ALA A 19 -3.41 2.32 -5.30
CA ALA A 19 -3.93 3.57 -4.74
C ALA A 19 -2.91 4.72 -4.82
N VAL A 20 -1.62 4.46 -4.55
CA VAL A 20 -0.54 5.45 -4.74
C VAL A 20 -0.47 5.92 -6.20
N LYS A 21 -0.56 5.01 -7.18
CA LYS A 21 -0.53 5.36 -8.61
C LYS A 21 -1.75 6.22 -8.99
N ILE A 22 -2.93 5.84 -8.52
CA ILE A 22 -4.18 6.58 -8.75
C ILE A 22 -4.07 7.99 -8.17
N CYS A 23 -3.59 8.14 -6.93
CA CYS A 23 -3.43 9.46 -6.31
C CYS A 23 -2.42 10.32 -7.09
N LYS A 24 -1.30 9.74 -7.57
CA LYS A 24 -0.34 10.46 -8.42
C LYS A 24 -0.98 10.98 -9.70
N GLN A 25 -1.76 10.15 -10.39
CA GLN A 25 -2.45 10.57 -11.61
C GLN A 25 -3.52 11.63 -11.30
N ALA A 26 -4.31 11.43 -10.25
CA ALA A 26 -5.36 12.36 -9.86
C ALA A 26 -4.80 13.74 -9.48
N MET A 27 -3.59 13.82 -8.91
CA MET A 27 -2.92 15.12 -8.67
C MET A 27 -2.49 15.82 -9.96
N ILE A 28 -2.08 15.07 -10.99
CA ILE A 28 -1.72 15.61 -12.31
C ILE A 28 -2.99 16.15 -13.00
N ASP A 29 -4.08 15.42 -12.90
CA ASP A 29 -5.36 15.75 -13.55
C ASP A 29 -6.15 16.83 -12.79
N ALA A 30 -5.87 17.02 -11.50
CA ALA A 30 -6.55 18.01 -10.67
C ALA A 30 -6.21 19.44 -11.09
N ASN A 31 -7.24 20.22 -11.41
CA ASN A 31 -7.14 21.64 -11.73
C ASN A 31 -7.09 22.56 -10.49
N ASP A 32 -7.55 22.08 -9.33
CA ASP A 32 -7.61 22.84 -8.08
C ASP A 32 -6.57 22.38 -7.05
N GLU A 33 -6.06 23.34 -6.27
CA GLU A 33 -5.01 23.11 -5.27
C GLU A 33 -5.52 22.33 -4.04
N SER A 34 -6.78 22.50 -3.64
CA SER A 34 -7.36 21.74 -2.53
C SER A 34 -7.52 20.26 -2.87
N CYS A 35 -7.91 19.94 -4.12
CA CYS A 35 -7.93 18.56 -4.62
C CYS A 35 -6.53 17.94 -4.65
N ARG A 36 -5.51 18.69 -5.10
CA ARG A 36 -4.11 18.22 -5.08
C ARG A 36 -3.63 17.94 -3.65
N ALA A 37 -3.94 18.82 -2.70
CA ALA A 37 -3.60 18.62 -1.30
C ALA A 37 -4.29 17.38 -0.71
N MET A 38 -5.56 17.15 -1.04
CA MET A 38 -6.29 15.95 -0.62
C MET A 38 -5.64 14.67 -1.18
N TYR A 39 -5.40 14.59 -2.49
CA TYR A 39 -4.78 13.43 -3.09
C TYR A 39 -3.35 13.20 -2.58
N SER A 40 -2.60 14.27 -2.29
CA SER A 40 -1.27 14.17 -1.68
C SER A 40 -1.32 13.57 -0.27
N ALA A 41 -2.28 13.98 0.56
CA ALA A 41 -2.48 13.43 1.89
C ALA A 41 -2.85 11.94 1.84
N ILE A 42 -3.76 11.56 0.93
CA ILE A 42 -4.14 10.15 0.72
C ILE A 42 -2.94 9.34 0.21
N GLN A 43 -2.17 9.86 -0.76
CA GLN A 43 -0.98 9.19 -1.27
C GLN A 43 0.01 8.89 -0.15
N LYS A 44 0.28 9.86 0.73
CA LYS A 44 1.22 9.70 1.85
C LYS A 44 0.78 8.60 2.81
N ASP A 45 -0.53 8.50 3.07
CA ASP A 45 -1.07 7.44 3.91
C ASP A 45 -0.98 6.06 3.24
N CYS A 46 -1.26 5.97 1.94
CA CYS A 46 -1.05 4.74 1.17
C CYS A 46 0.43 4.32 1.13
N GLU A 47 1.37 5.25 0.99
CA GLU A 47 2.82 4.97 1.06
C GLU A 47 3.23 4.39 2.43
N LYS A 48 2.69 4.95 3.52
CA LYS A 48 2.88 4.40 4.87
C LYS A 48 2.33 2.98 4.97
N HIS A 49 1.15 2.70 4.42
CA HIS A 49 0.60 1.34 4.39
C HIS A 49 1.48 0.37 3.57
N VAL A 50 2.04 0.81 2.45
CA VAL A 50 2.99 0.01 1.67
C VAL A 50 4.21 -0.37 2.51
N GLU A 51 4.78 0.56 3.27
CA GLU A 51 5.91 0.30 4.16
C GLU A 51 5.55 -0.69 5.27
N MET A 52 4.39 -0.50 5.92
CA MET A 52 3.90 -1.40 6.96
C MET A 52 3.71 -2.83 6.43
N LEU A 53 3.07 -2.98 5.27
CA LEU A 53 2.82 -4.28 4.65
C LEU A 53 4.13 -4.97 4.23
N LYS A 54 5.09 -4.22 3.69
CA LYS A 54 6.44 -4.77 3.42
C LYS A 54 7.12 -5.24 4.70
N GLY A 55 7.02 -4.48 5.78
CA GLY A 55 7.54 -4.87 7.09
C GLY A 55 6.92 -6.17 7.61
N GLU A 56 5.61 -6.32 7.47
CA GLU A 56 4.89 -7.55 7.87
C GLU A 56 5.31 -8.77 7.05
N ILE A 57 5.50 -8.60 5.74
CA ILE A 57 6.02 -9.66 4.85
C ILE A 57 7.40 -10.13 5.33
N GLU A 58 8.31 -9.20 5.59
CA GLU A 58 9.66 -9.54 6.06
C GLU A 58 9.62 -10.21 7.43
N LEU A 59 8.77 -9.74 8.35
CA LEU A 59 8.57 -10.36 9.65
C LEU A 59 8.08 -11.81 9.51
N HIS A 60 7.10 -12.06 8.64
CA HIS A 60 6.59 -13.40 8.38
C HIS A 60 7.65 -14.34 7.80
N LYS A 61 8.52 -13.85 6.90
CA LYS A 61 9.64 -14.62 6.35
C LYS A 61 10.64 -14.98 7.44
N VAL A 62 11.07 -14.03 8.27
CA VAL A 62 11.99 -14.25 9.39
C VAL A 62 11.42 -15.26 10.39
N GLN A 63 10.11 -15.21 10.64
CA GLN A 63 9.41 -16.15 11.53
C GLN A 63 9.11 -17.52 10.89
N LYS A 64 9.55 -17.78 9.64
CA LYS A 64 9.23 -18.99 8.87
C LYS A 64 7.74 -19.28 8.75
N LYS A 65 6.92 -18.22 8.77
CA LYS A 65 5.46 -18.25 8.57
C LYS A 65 5.05 -17.94 7.14
N TRP A 66 6.02 -17.60 6.28
CA TRP A 66 5.75 -17.21 4.89
C TRP A 66 5.44 -18.41 3.97
N ASP A 67 6.25 -19.46 4.07
CA ASP A 67 6.18 -20.67 3.25
C ASP A 67 5.49 -21.85 3.95
N GLY A 68 4.95 -21.62 5.16
CA GLY A 68 4.36 -22.63 6.05
C GLY A 68 2.87 -22.92 5.84
#